data_AF-A0A0C3AWZ5-F1
#
_entry.id   AF-A0A0C3AWZ5-F1
#
_cell.length_a   1.000
_cell.length_b   1.000
_cell.length_c   1.000
_cell.angle_alpha   90.00
_cell.angle_beta   90.00
_cell.angle_gamma   90.00
#
_symmetry.space_group_name_H-M   'P 1'
#
loop_
_entity.id
_entity.type
_entity.pdbx_description
1 polymer ?
#
loop_
_entity_poly.entity_id
_entity_poly.type
_entity_poly.pdbx_seq_one_letter_code
_entity_poly.pdbx_strand_id
1 'polypeptide(L)'
;MILCLRFAVAQDSVTTIPQPTLVCKPFGECEPCPDDALHEPFCQPFGNRRLMHCSPNPEVPAWHPHPSSAPPSIPNQGETPAWQSCGRIPSQEREDFYEFVGCNLFFAGAALAITLVRSRIVEARQTRRLAARIGLVRGSALDIR
;
A
#
# COMPACT_ATOMS: atom_id res chain seq x y z
N MET A 1 36.59 -57.17 -8.06
CA MET A 1 35.34 -56.87 -7.33
C MET A 1 35.47 -55.47 -6.77
N ILE A 2 34.62 -54.47 -6.94
CA ILE A 2 33.28 -54.26 -7.50
C ILE A 2 33.27 -52.72 -7.72
N LEU A 3 33.27 -52.25 -8.96
CA LEU A 3 32.11 -51.75 -9.71
C LEU A 3 31.88 -50.24 -9.54
N CYS A 4 31.97 -49.55 -10.68
CA CYS A 4 31.64 -48.16 -10.90
C CYS A 4 30.23 -47.81 -10.39
N LEU A 5 30.09 -46.85 -9.48
CA LEU A 5 28.80 -46.18 -9.29
C LEU A 5 28.60 -45.19 -10.45
N ARG A 6 27.83 -45.64 -11.43
CA ARG A 6 27.15 -44.79 -12.40
C ARG A 6 26.18 -43.89 -11.64
N PHE A 7 26.37 -42.57 -11.71
CA PHE A 7 25.29 -41.63 -11.43
C PHE A 7 24.26 -41.79 -12.55
N ALA A 8 23.09 -42.35 -12.22
CA ALA A 8 21.92 -42.26 -13.06
C ALA A 8 21.35 -40.84 -12.90
N VAL A 9 21.52 -40.01 -13.92
CA VAL A 9 20.71 -38.79 -14.06
C VAL A 9 19.31 -39.27 -14.46
N ALA A 10 18.31 -39.06 -13.61
CA ALA A 10 16.92 -39.15 -14.01
C ALA A 10 16.65 -38.00 -15.00
N GLN A 11 16.50 -38.31 -16.29
CA GLN A 11 15.92 -37.38 -17.25
C GLN A 11 14.41 -37.42 -17.07
N ASP A 12 13.84 -36.45 -16.36
CA ASP A 12 12.42 -36.15 -16.52
C ASP A 12 12.22 -35.67 -17.96
N SER A 13 11.66 -36.55 -18.77
CA SER A 13 11.15 -36.21 -20.09
C SER A 13 9.92 -35.35 -19.88
N VAL A 14 10.13 -34.03 -19.81
CA VAL A 14 9.05 -33.05 -19.90
C VAL A 14 8.36 -33.27 -21.24
N THR A 15 7.26 -34.01 -21.21
CA THR A 15 6.33 -34.11 -22.33
C THR A 15 5.69 -32.75 -22.47
N THR A 16 6.19 -31.92 -23.40
CA THR A 16 5.59 -30.63 -23.74
C THR A 16 4.25 -30.89 -24.41
N ILE A 17 3.20 -31.03 -23.59
CA ILE A 17 1.83 -30.81 -24.04
C ILE A 17 1.76 -29.32 -24.42
N PRO A 18 1.39 -28.95 -25.67
CA PRO A 18 1.15 -27.55 -26.00
C PRO A 18 -0.02 -27.08 -25.14
N GLN A 19 0.28 -26.31 -24.09
CA GLN A 19 -0.75 -25.69 -23.28
C GLN A 19 -1.49 -24.66 -24.13
N PRO A 20 -2.82 -24.60 -24.05
CA PRO A 20 -3.57 -23.54 -24.72
C PRO A 20 -3.03 -22.19 -24.22
N THR A 21 -2.63 -21.33 -25.15
CA THR A 21 -2.24 -19.97 -24.78
C THR A 21 -3.49 -19.25 -24.28
N LEU A 22 -3.48 -18.81 -23.02
CA LEU A 22 -4.59 -18.10 -22.38
C LEU A 22 -4.35 -16.59 -22.49
N VAL A 23 -5.39 -15.85 -22.89
CA VAL A 23 -5.37 -14.38 -22.86
C VAL A 23 -6.19 -13.92 -21.67
N CYS A 24 -5.55 -13.24 -20.72
CA CYS A 24 -6.18 -12.74 -19.52
C CYS A 24 -6.39 -11.22 -19.61
N LYS A 25 -7.61 -10.77 -19.30
CA LYS A 25 -7.98 -9.34 -19.25
C LYS A 25 -8.51 -8.96 -17.86
N PRO A 26 -8.17 -7.77 -17.35
CA PRO A 26 -8.73 -7.27 -16.10
C PRO A 26 -10.25 -7.14 -16.21
N PHE A 27 -10.95 -7.53 -15.15
CA PHE A 27 -12.41 -7.47 -15.05
C PHE A 27 -12.88 -6.66 -13.83
N GLY A 28 -12.22 -6.81 -12.68
CA GLY A 28 -12.62 -6.16 -11.43
C GLY A 28 -11.86 -4.87 -11.09
N GLU A 29 -12.39 -4.14 -10.10
CA GLU A 29 -11.71 -3.03 -9.41
C GLU A 29 -10.49 -3.53 -8.62
N CYS A 30 -9.60 -2.59 -8.29
CA CYS A 30 -8.47 -2.86 -7.42
C CYS A 30 -8.93 -2.86 -5.95
N GLU A 31 -8.78 -3.99 -5.28
CA GLU A 31 -9.17 -4.19 -3.88
C GLU A 31 -7.96 -4.57 -3.02
N PRO A 32 -8.00 -4.28 -1.71
CA PRO A 32 -6.99 -4.77 -0.78
C PRO A 32 -6.99 -6.29 -0.72
N CYS A 33 -5.80 -6.87 -0.64
CA CYS A 33 -5.67 -8.29 -0.38
C CYS A 33 -6.07 -8.63 1.07
N PRO A 34 -6.67 -9.81 1.30
CA PRO A 34 -6.88 -10.30 2.65
C PRO A 34 -5.52 -10.66 3.29
N ASP A 35 -5.46 -10.58 4.63
CA ASP A 35 -4.21 -10.70 5.39
C ASP A 35 -3.49 -12.04 5.17
N ASP A 36 -4.24 -13.11 4.96
CA ASP A 36 -3.72 -14.46 4.71
C ASP A 36 -3.06 -14.59 3.32
N ALA A 37 -3.50 -13.82 2.34
CA ALA A 37 -2.98 -13.84 0.97
C ALA A 37 -1.96 -12.73 0.68
N LEU A 38 -1.61 -11.88 1.66
CA LEU A 38 -0.72 -10.73 1.45
C LEU A 38 0.67 -11.14 0.88
N HIS A 39 1.11 -12.35 1.22
CA HIS A 39 2.38 -12.94 0.79
C HIS A 39 2.34 -13.50 -0.64
N GLU A 40 1.15 -13.66 -1.23
CA GLU A 40 0.98 -14.20 -2.57
C GLU A 40 1.46 -13.19 -3.63
N PRO A 41 1.98 -13.68 -4.77
CA PRO A 41 2.57 -12.81 -5.79
C PRO A 41 1.55 -11.86 -6.43
N PHE A 42 0.26 -12.22 -6.47
CA PHE A 42 -0.80 -11.35 -6.99
C PHE A 42 -1.13 -10.18 -6.05
N CYS A 43 -0.58 -10.14 -4.84
CA CYS A 43 -0.71 -9.03 -3.92
C CYS A 43 0.52 -8.10 -3.92
N GLN A 44 1.63 -8.52 -4.51
CA GLN A 44 2.88 -7.75 -4.46
C GLN A 44 2.98 -6.76 -5.63
N PRO A 45 3.54 -5.55 -5.42
CA PRO A 45 4.16 -5.02 -4.19
C PRO A 45 3.22 -4.19 -3.29
N PHE A 46 2.00 -3.90 -3.74
CA PHE A 46 1.15 -2.88 -3.09
C PHE A 46 0.16 -3.44 -2.08
N GLY A 47 0.09 -4.76 -1.91
CA GLY A 47 -0.93 -5.42 -1.10
C GLY A 47 -2.32 -5.39 -1.72
N ASN A 48 -2.45 -5.10 -3.02
CA ASN A 48 -3.72 -4.96 -3.72
C ASN A 48 -3.83 -5.92 -4.90
N ARG A 49 -5.03 -6.46 -5.11
CA ARG A 49 -5.36 -7.40 -6.19
C ARG A 49 -6.59 -6.96 -6.97
N ARG A 50 -6.72 -7.45 -8.20
CA ARG A 50 -7.95 -7.32 -9.01
C ARG A 50 -8.25 -8.61 -9.77
N LEU A 51 -9.54 -8.84 -10.01
CA LEU A 51 -10.03 -9.99 -10.79
C LEU A 51 -9.66 -9.86 -12.27
N MET A 52 -9.34 -11.01 -12.88
CA MET A 52 -8.99 -11.23 -14.27
C MET A 52 -9.89 -12.31 -14.86
N HIS A 53 -10.31 -12.12 -16.11
CA HIS A 53 -10.95 -13.16 -16.92
C HIS A 53 -9.95 -13.67 -17.95
N CYS A 54 -9.71 -14.97 -17.93
CA CYS A 54 -8.83 -15.64 -18.88
C CYS A 54 -9.64 -16.49 -19.85
N SER A 55 -9.43 -16.29 -21.16
CA SER A 55 -10.05 -17.08 -22.23
C SER A 55 -8.98 -17.74 -23.11
N PRO A 56 -9.23 -18.93 -23.68
CA PRO A 56 -8.34 -19.54 -24.66
C PRO A 56 -8.11 -18.61 -25.85
N ASN A 57 -6.87 -18.51 -26.34
CA ASN A 57 -6.55 -17.78 -27.55
C ASN A 57 -7.09 -18.54 -28.78
N PRO A 58 -8.01 -17.97 -29.57
CA PRO A 58 -8.57 -18.64 -30.74
C PRO A 58 -7.56 -18.79 -31.90
N GLU A 59 -6.43 -18.08 -31.88
CA GLU A 59 -5.47 -18.04 -33.01
C GLU A 59 -4.45 -19.19 -33.02
N VAL A 60 -4.35 -20.00 -31.95
CA VAL A 60 -3.39 -21.11 -31.87
C VAL A 60 -4.14 -22.44 -31.93
N PRO A 61 -4.00 -23.24 -33.01
CA PRO A 61 -4.52 -24.60 -33.02
C PRO A 61 -3.76 -25.42 -31.98
N ALA A 62 -4.46 -25.96 -30.98
CA ALA A 62 -3.90 -27.01 -30.13
C ALA A 62 -3.62 -28.23 -31.03
N TRP A 63 -2.38 -28.40 -31.47
CA TRP A 63 -1.96 -29.58 -32.23
C TRP A 63 -1.98 -30.80 -31.31
N HIS A 64 -3.10 -31.53 -31.31
CA HIS A 64 -3.22 -32.82 -30.64
C HIS A 64 -2.67 -33.93 -31.57
N PRO A 65 -1.66 -34.73 -31.15
CA PRO A 65 -1.07 -35.78 -31.99
C PRO A 65 -1.93 -37.06 -32.15
N HIS A 66 -3.22 -37.05 -31.83
CA HIS A 66 -4.03 -38.26 -31.83
C HIS A 66 -5.21 -38.17 -32.81
N PRO A 67 -5.32 -39.07 -33.81
CA PRO A 67 -6.48 -39.15 -34.67
C PRO A 67 -7.60 -39.87 -33.90
N SER A 68 -8.36 -39.13 -33.10
CA SER A 68 -9.65 -39.59 -32.59
C SER A 68 -10.74 -39.04 -33.48
N SER A 69 -11.47 -39.96 -34.12
CA SER A 69 -12.68 -39.72 -34.89
C SER A 69 -13.80 -39.16 -34.01
N ALA A 70 -13.75 -37.86 -33.73
CA ALA A 70 -14.86 -37.01 -33.33
C ALA A 70 -14.36 -35.56 -33.36
N PRO A 71 -15.13 -34.58 -33.88
CA PRO A 71 -14.77 -33.18 -33.70
C PRO A 71 -14.73 -32.91 -32.18
N PRO A 72 -13.61 -32.40 -31.61
CA PRO A 72 -13.65 -31.93 -30.25
C PRO A 72 -14.53 -30.68 -30.29
N SER A 73 -15.77 -30.81 -29.84
CA SER A 73 -16.51 -29.68 -29.32
C SER A 73 -15.62 -29.11 -28.22
N ILE A 74 -14.83 -28.08 -28.55
CA ILE A 74 -14.15 -27.25 -27.55
C ILE A 74 -15.30 -26.85 -26.63
N PRO A 75 -15.36 -27.36 -25.39
CA PRO A 75 -16.39 -26.92 -24.47
C PRO A 75 -16.24 -25.41 -24.44
N ASN A 76 -17.34 -24.66 -24.40
CA ASN A 76 -17.30 -23.27 -23.98
C ASN A 76 -16.70 -23.27 -22.56
N GLN A 77 -15.37 -23.34 -22.46
CA GLN A 77 -14.62 -23.43 -21.24
C GLN A 77 -14.81 -22.05 -20.63
N GLY A 78 -15.70 -22.03 -19.63
CA GLY A 78 -16.08 -20.82 -18.92
C GLY A 78 -14.84 -20.04 -18.53
N GLU A 79 -14.99 -18.72 -18.55
CA GLU A 79 -13.97 -17.78 -18.13
C GLU A 79 -13.44 -18.20 -16.75
N THR A 80 -12.16 -18.55 -16.66
CA THR A 80 -11.56 -18.93 -15.37
C THR A 80 -11.22 -17.63 -14.63
N PRO A 81 -11.79 -17.39 -13.43
CA PRO A 81 -11.43 -16.24 -12.63
C PRO A 81 -10.00 -16.40 -12.11
N ALA A 82 -9.20 -15.37 -12.30
CA ALA A 82 -7.82 -15.30 -11.80
C ALA A 82 -7.58 -13.96 -11.10
N TRP A 83 -6.49 -13.89 -10.32
CA TRP A 83 -6.07 -12.67 -9.62
C TRP A 83 -4.78 -12.13 -10.23
N GLN A 84 -4.68 -10.81 -10.29
CA GLN A 84 -3.42 -10.13 -10.59
C GLN A 84 -3.18 -8.99 -9.62
N SER A 85 -1.92 -8.56 -9.52
CA SER A 85 -1.58 -7.33 -8.82
C SER A 85 -2.14 -6.11 -9.54
N CYS A 86 -2.49 -5.09 -8.75
CA CYS A 86 -2.95 -3.81 -9.26
C CYS A 86 -2.26 -2.67 -8.53
N GLY A 87 -2.64 -1.44 -8.87
CA GLY A 87 -2.01 -0.23 -8.34
C GLY A 87 -2.35 0.06 -6.88
N ARG A 88 -1.94 1.24 -6.44
CA ARG A 88 -2.35 1.80 -5.14
C ARG A 88 -3.81 2.24 -5.19
N ILE A 89 -4.48 2.15 -4.05
CA ILE A 89 -5.89 2.55 -3.88
C ILE A 89 -5.91 3.91 -3.17
N PRO A 90 -6.19 5.03 -3.88
CA PRO A 90 -6.05 6.37 -3.30
C PRO A 90 -6.97 6.66 -2.13
N SER A 91 -8.12 5.98 -2.02
CA SER A 91 -9.04 6.15 -0.91
C SER A 91 -8.44 5.67 0.42
N GLN A 92 -7.63 4.61 0.38
CA GLN A 92 -7.00 4.03 1.57
C GLN A 92 -5.76 4.84 1.98
N GLU A 93 -4.86 5.14 1.04
CA GLU A 93 -3.66 5.95 1.33
C GLU A 93 -3.99 7.36 1.85
N ARG A 94 -5.16 7.89 1.50
CA ARG A 94 -5.61 9.21 1.94
C ARG A 94 -5.87 9.26 3.45
N GLU A 95 -6.34 8.18 4.06
CA GLU A 95 -6.59 8.15 5.51
C GLU A 95 -5.27 8.22 6.28
N ASP A 96 -4.28 7.39 5.90
CA ASP A 96 -2.92 7.43 6.46
C ASP A 96 -2.27 8.81 6.28
N PHE A 97 -2.48 9.44 5.12
CA PHE A 97 -1.96 10.78 4.85
C PHE A 97 -2.54 11.84 5.81
N TYR A 98 -3.85 11.80 6.07
CA TYR A 98 -4.47 12.75 6.98
C TYR A 98 -4.08 12.53 8.44
N GLU A 99 -3.81 11.30 8.85
CA GLU A 99 -3.26 11.02 10.18
C GLU A 99 -1.88 11.68 10.34
N PHE A 100 -1.00 11.51 9.35
CA PHE A 100 0.32 12.13 9.36
C PHE A 100 0.22 13.66 9.39
N VAL A 101 -0.62 14.26 8.54
CA VAL A 101 -0.83 15.71 8.51
C VAL A 101 -1.40 16.20 9.85
N GLY A 102 -2.40 15.51 10.38
CA GLY A 102 -3.02 15.83 11.67
C GLY A 102 -2.02 15.83 12.82
N CYS A 103 -1.17 14.79 12.90
CA CYS A 103 -0.10 14.71 13.91
C CYS A 103 0.87 15.91 13.81
N ASN A 104 1.32 16.26 12.60
CA ASN A 104 2.22 17.40 12.42
C ASN A 104 1.56 18.74 12.77
N LEU A 105 0.29 18.94 12.40
CA LEU A 105 -0.47 20.13 12.77
C LEU A 105 -0.65 20.24 14.29
N PHE A 106 -0.86 19.12 14.98
CA PHE A 106 -0.92 19.09 16.44
C PHE A 106 0.39 19.55 17.06
N PHE A 107 1.53 18.99 16.64
CA PHE A 107 2.85 19.41 17.15
C PHE A 107 3.16 20.87 16.83
N ALA A 108 2.86 21.34 15.61
CA ALA A 108 3.03 22.73 15.23
C ALA A 108 2.16 23.67 16.10
N GLY A 109 0.90 23.30 16.35
CA GLY A 109 -0.01 24.03 17.22
C GLY A 109 0.47 24.08 18.67
N ALA A 110 0.94 22.95 19.21
CA ALA A 110 1.51 22.89 20.55
C ALA A 110 2.76 23.76 20.69
N ALA A 111 3.68 23.70 19.72
CA ALA A 111 4.88 24.53 19.70
C ALA A 111 4.55 26.03 19.65
N LEU A 112 3.58 26.42 18.81
CA LEU A 112 3.11 27.80 18.72
C LEU A 112 2.46 28.25 20.04
N ALA A 113 1.58 27.43 20.63
CA ALA A 113 0.93 27.74 21.90
C ALA A 113 1.95 27.95 23.03
N ILE A 114 2.93 27.04 23.16
CA ILE A 114 4.01 27.17 24.13
C ILE A 114 4.78 28.47 23.91
N THR A 115 5.15 28.77 22.66
CA THR A 115 5.89 29.99 22.33
C THR A 115 5.09 31.24 22.70
N LEU A 116 3.80 31.29 22.36
CA LEU A 116 2.94 32.42 22.71
C LEU A 116 2.80 32.58 24.23
N VAL A 117 2.55 31.49 24.96
CA VAL A 117 2.46 31.51 26.43
C VAL A 117 3.77 32.02 27.03
N ARG A 118 4.92 31.52 26.55
CA ARG A 118 6.24 31.97 27.02
C ARG A 118 6.46 33.45 26.72
N SER A 119 6.12 33.93 25.52
CA SER A 119 6.24 35.34 25.15
C SER A 119 5.41 36.23 26.08
N ARG A 120 4.14 35.86 26.35
CA ARG A 120 3.28 36.61 27.29
C ARG A 120 3.83 36.64 28.71
N ILE A 121 4.35 35.50 29.20
CA ILE A 121 4.96 35.42 30.53
C ILE A 121 6.22 36.29 30.61
N VAL A 122 7.05 36.28 29.57
CA VAL A 122 8.29 37.07 29.52
C VAL A 122 7.99 38.57 29.47
N GLU A 123 7.05 39.00 28.62
CA GLU A 123 6.56 40.39 28.54
C GLU A 123 6.04 40.88 29.92
N ALA A 124 5.25 40.06 30.60
CA ALA A 124 4.74 40.38 31.94
C ALA A 124 5.85 40.52 32.99
N ARG A 125 6.96 39.77 32.86
CA ARG A 125 8.12 39.89 33.77
C ARG A 125 8.96 41.12 33.45
N GLN A 126 9.14 41.46 32.17
CA GLN A 126 9.90 42.64 31.75
C GLN A 126 9.19 43.93 32.16
N THR A 127 7.86 44.01 31.95
CA THR A 127 7.04 45.14 32.40
C THR A 127 7.11 45.35 33.92
N ARG A 128 7.05 44.27 34.71
CA ARG A 128 7.26 44.33 36.18
C ARG A 128 8.65 44.84 36.56
N ARG A 129 9.71 44.37 35.89
CA ARG A 129 11.09 44.83 36.13
C ARG A 129 11.27 46.31 35.78
N LEU A 130 10.63 46.78 34.72
CA LEU A 130 10.65 48.19 34.34
C LEU A 130 9.89 49.05 35.37
N ALA A 131 8.68 48.63 35.79
CA ALA A 131 7.89 49.33 36.81
C ALA A 131 8.62 49.42 38.18
N ALA A 132 9.32 48.37 38.58
CA ALA A 132 10.15 48.37 39.80
C ALA A 132 11.31 49.36 39.73
N ARG A 133 11.81 49.68 38.53
CA ARG A 133 12.89 50.66 38.32
C ARG A 133 12.38 52.08 38.12
N ILE A 134 11.22 52.25 37.49
CA ILE A 134 10.61 53.57 37.26
C ILE A 134 9.96 54.10 38.54
N GLY A 135 9.60 53.25 39.51
CA GLY A 135 9.01 53.67 40.76
C GLY A 135 7.70 54.42 40.52
N LEU A 136 6.61 53.69 40.28
CA LEU A 136 5.25 54.23 40.41
C LEU A 136 4.96 54.52 41.92
N VAL A 137 5.72 55.46 42.49
CA VAL A 137 5.39 56.24 43.68
C VAL A 137 4.36 57.27 43.22
N ARG A 138 3.08 56.95 43.26
CA ARG A 138 2.03 57.97 43.33
C ARG A 138 0.72 57.33 43.79
N GLY A 139 0.44 57.50 45.07
CA GLY A 139 -0.83 57.09 45.66
C GLY A 139 -1.09 57.55 47.09
N SER A 140 -0.09 58.01 47.88
CA SER A 140 -0.37 58.24 49.31
C SER A 140 0.44 59.29 50.09
N ALA A 141 1.34 60.10 49.51
CA ALA A 141 2.19 60.95 50.37
C ALA A 141 2.51 62.37 49.89
N LEU A 142 1.88 62.89 48.83
CA LEU A 142 1.94 64.33 48.56
C LEU A 142 0.55 64.85 48.21
N ASP A 143 -0.03 65.44 49.26
CA ASP A 143 -0.57 66.80 49.21
C ASP A 143 -1.96 66.98 48.57
N ILE A 144 -2.99 66.82 49.41
CA ILE A 144 -4.13 67.74 49.38
C ILE A 144 -4.38 68.21 50.83
N ARG A 145 -3.80 69.39 51.12
CA ARG A 145 -4.28 70.47 51.98
C ARG A 145 -4.16 70.35 53.51
#